data_AF-T0Z2I9-F1
#
_entry.id   AF-T0Z2I9-F1
#
_cell.length_a   1.000
_cell.length_b   1.000
_cell.length_c   1.000
_cell.angle_alpha   90.00
_cell.angle_beta   90.00
_cell.angle_gamma   90.00
#
_symmetry.space_group_name_H-M   'P 1'
#
loop_
_entity.id
_entity.type
_entity.pdbx_description
1 polymer ?
#
loop_
_entity_poly.entity_id
_entity_poly.type
_entity_poly.pdbx_seq_one_letter_code
_entity_poly.pdbx_strand_id
1 'polypeptide(L)'
;MARAAALDIGDYFRFDIGPTRAHSDGAAGSRFPVTAYVGATRWAQFHVDLVGSNLRMTGEPDEMPALFRVMMPDITQHGYRVYPLVDHVADKVAAIIERHGDRPSTRFKDLVDLVAIITEASVDAGLQRAAMHSEVERRGVVPPDRFDVPDRALWEMGYKREAQRSLLPLASTLDEALGVVTPFINAVFDGT
;
A
#
# COMPACT_ATOMS: atom_id res chain seq x y z
N MET A 1 -2.60 -19.52 -5.19
CA MET A 1 -1.20 -19.22 -5.58
C MET A 1 -0.58 -20.31 -6.46
N ALA A 2 -0.43 -21.56 -5.99
CA ALA A 2 0.21 -22.64 -6.77
C ALA A 2 -0.35 -22.83 -8.20
N ARG A 3 -1.69 -22.84 -8.36
CA ARG A 3 -2.32 -22.94 -9.68
C ARG A 3 -1.94 -21.80 -10.64
N ALA A 4 -1.80 -20.58 -10.12
CA ALA A 4 -1.44 -19.42 -10.94
C ALA A 4 0.04 -19.47 -11.35
N ALA A 5 0.93 -19.89 -10.45
CA ALA A 5 2.36 -20.01 -10.75
C ALA A 5 2.70 -21.16 -11.72
N ALA A 6 1.84 -22.18 -11.81
CA ALA A 6 2.00 -23.30 -12.73
C ALA A 6 1.34 -23.06 -14.11
N LEU A 7 0.63 -21.94 -14.30
CA LEU A 7 0.00 -21.63 -15.57
C LEU A 7 1.07 -21.15 -16.56
N ASP A 8 1.29 -21.92 -17.62
CA ASP A 8 2.14 -21.51 -18.74
C ASP A 8 1.37 -20.55 -19.65
N ILE A 9 1.87 -19.32 -19.75
CA ILE A 9 1.31 -18.27 -20.60
C ILE A 9 2.18 -17.98 -21.83
N GLY A 10 3.17 -18.84 -22.12
CA GLY A 10 4.07 -18.69 -23.26
C GLY A 10 5.13 -17.61 -23.07
N ASP A 11 5.41 -17.22 -21.82
CA ASP A 11 6.39 -16.16 -21.49
C ASP A 11 7.78 -16.68 -21.09
N TYR A 12 7.99 -17.98 -21.21
CA TYR A 12 9.22 -18.71 -20.82
C TYR A 12 9.53 -18.64 -19.32
N PHE A 13 8.68 -18.02 -18.51
CA PHE A 13 8.88 -17.95 -17.08
C PHE A 13 8.37 -19.20 -16.38
N ARG A 14 9.15 -19.65 -15.40
CA ARG A 14 8.75 -20.67 -14.43
C ARG A 14 8.90 -20.11 -13.03
N PHE A 15 7.90 -20.31 -12.19
CA PHE A 15 7.89 -19.81 -10.83
C PHE A 15 7.90 -20.95 -9.81
N ASP A 16 8.91 -20.97 -8.94
CA ASP A 16 8.95 -21.84 -7.78
C ASP A 16 8.47 -21.06 -6.55
N ILE A 17 7.40 -21.54 -5.92
CA ILE A 17 6.85 -20.98 -4.68
C ILE A 17 7.46 -21.75 -3.51
N GLY A 18 8.21 -21.05 -2.66
CA GLY A 18 8.76 -21.62 -1.43
C GLY A 18 7.74 -21.67 -0.30
N PRO A 19 8.12 -22.23 0.86
CA PRO A 19 7.23 -22.40 2.00
C PRO A 19 6.76 -21.05 2.57
N THR A 20 5.49 -21.00 2.96
CA THR A 20 4.87 -19.83 3.57
C THR A 20 5.60 -19.37 4.82
N ARG A 21 5.71 -18.06 4.99
CA ARG A 21 6.17 -17.39 6.21
C ARG A 21 5.02 -16.58 6.79
N ALA A 22 4.90 -16.55 8.11
CA ALA A 22 4.00 -15.64 8.79
C ALA A 22 4.46 -14.18 8.55
N HIS A 23 3.51 -13.25 8.51
CA HIS A 23 3.84 -11.82 8.53
C HIS A 23 4.44 -11.44 9.90
N SER A 24 5.42 -10.55 9.90
CA SER A 24 6.05 -10.03 11.13
C SER A 24 5.13 -9.14 11.96
N ASP A 25 4.11 -8.54 11.33
CA ASP A 25 3.34 -7.43 11.91
C ASP A 25 1.93 -7.82 12.36
N GLY A 26 1.66 -9.13 12.59
CA GLY A 26 0.38 -9.59 13.15
C GLY A 26 -0.83 -9.49 12.20
N ALA A 27 -0.67 -8.92 11.00
CA ALA A 27 -1.68 -8.98 9.96
C ALA A 27 -1.92 -10.45 9.56
N ALA A 28 -3.19 -10.86 9.50
CA ALA A 28 -3.60 -12.19 9.03
C ALA A 28 -3.28 -12.33 7.54
N GLY A 29 -2.04 -12.70 7.24
CA GLY A 29 -1.53 -12.84 5.89
C GLY A 29 -0.45 -13.92 5.80
N SER A 30 -0.21 -14.38 4.59
CA SER A 30 0.80 -15.38 4.26
C SER A 30 1.80 -14.80 3.28
N ARG A 31 3.07 -14.75 3.66
CA ARG A 31 4.16 -14.30 2.80
C ARG A 31 4.81 -15.51 2.11
N PHE A 32 4.87 -15.49 0.79
CA PHE A 32 5.43 -16.56 -0.01
C PHE A 32 6.68 -16.09 -0.74
N PRO A 33 7.87 -16.67 -0.48
CA PRO A 33 9.03 -16.43 -1.32
C PRO A 33 8.81 -17.08 -2.68
N VAL A 34 9.08 -16.33 -3.76
CA VAL A 34 8.95 -16.78 -5.15
C VAL A 34 10.29 -16.63 -5.84
N THR A 35 10.71 -17.69 -6.54
CA THR A 35 11.87 -17.64 -7.44
C THR A 35 11.38 -17.78 -8.88
N ALA A 36 11.69 -16.79 -9.71
CA ALA A 36 11.38 -16.79 -11.13
C ALA A 36 12.60 -17.27 -11.93
N TYR A 37 12.36 -18.12 -12.93
CA TYR A 37 13.36 -18.66 -13.84
C TYR A 37 12.97 -18.35 -15.28
N VAL A 38 13.96 -18.16 -16.15
CA VAL A 38 13.80 -18.17 -17.62
C VAL A 38 14.66 -19.31 -18.15
N GLY A 39 14.03 -20.35 -18.67
CA GLY A 39 14.70 -21.63 -18.93
C GLY A 39 15.34 -22.18 -17.66
N ALA A 40 16.65 -22.47 -17.70
CA ALA A 40 17.41 -22.96 -16.54
C ALA A 40 17.98 -21.84 -15.65
N THR A 41 17.91 -20.58 -16.09
CA THR A 41 18.55 -19.45 -15.40
C THR A 41 17.61 -18.85 -14.38
N ARG A 42 18.06 -18.71 -13.13
CA ARG A 42 17.33 -17.94 -12.11
C ARG A 42 17.35 -16.45 -12.48
N TRP A 43 16.18 -15.90 -12.72
CA TRP A 43 16.01 -14.51 -13.14
C TRP A 43 15.85 -13.57 -11.95
N ALA A 44 14.92 -13.87 -11.03
CA ALA A 44 14.60 -13.00 -9.91
C ALA A 44 14.11 -13.77 -8.68
N GLN A 45 14.22 -13.14 -7.52
CA GLN A 45 13.61 -13.60 -6.27
C GLN A 45 12.84 -12.46 -5.63
N PHE A 46 11.61 -12.73 -5.23
CA PHE A 46 10.73 -11.74 -4.60
C PHE A 46 9.77 -12.44 -3.63
N HIS A 47 8.94 -11.65 -2.95
CA HIS A 47 7.91 -12.18 -2.06
C HIS A 47 6.54 -11.77 -2.58
N VAL A 48 5.55 -12.65 -2.42
CA VAL A 48 4.14 -12.37 -2.64
C VAL A 48 3.44 -12.46 -1.30
N ASP A 49 2.80 -11.37 -0.91
CA ASP A 49 2.04 -11.29 0.33
C ASP A 49 0.56 -11.52 0.01
N LEU A 50 -0.03 -12.56 0.61
CA LEU A 50 -1.45 -12.87 0.50
C LEU A 50 -2.13 -12.46 1.79
N VAL A 51 -2.91 -11.40 1.75
CA VAL A 51 -3.71 -10.94 2.89
C VAL A 51 -5.01 -11.73 2.95
N GLY A 52 -5.37 -12.21 4.13
CA GLY A 52 -6.55 -13.05 4.37
C GLY A 52 -7.89 -12.33 4.26
N SER A 53 -8.98 -13.07 4.46
CA SER A 53 -10.38 -12.67 4.26
C SER A 53 -10.90 -11.52 5.12
N ASN A 54 -10.09 -10.97 6.02
CA ASN A 54 -10.46 -9.84 6.89
C ASN A 54 -10.21 -8.48 6.21
N LEU A 55 -9.78 -8.49 4.95
CA LEU A 55 -9.72 -7.29 4.11
C LEU A 55 -11.14 -6.89 3.71
N ARG A 56 -11.59 -5.71 4.14
CA ARG A 56 -12.87 -5.14 3.76
C ARG A 56 -12.61 -4.05 2.71
N MET A 57 -12.95 -4.35 1.46
CA MET A 57 -12.99 -3.33 0.40
C MET A 57 -14.32 -2.60 0.49
N THR A 58 -14.30 -1.27 0.40
CA THR A 58 -15.51 -0.46 0.32
C THR A 58 -15.91 -0.12 -1.11
N GLY A 59 -15.00 -0.36 -2.07
CA GLY A 59 -15.25 -0.30 -3.51
C GLY A 59 -14.87 -1.59 -4.25
N GLU A 60 -15.08 -1.57 -5.57
CA GLU A 60 -14.59 -2.61 -6.48
C GLU A 60 -13.13 -2.34 -6.86
N PRO A 61 -12.29 -3.38 -7.09
CA PRO A 61 -10.91 -3.18 -7.52
C PRO A 61 -10.79 -2.35 -8.81
N ASP A 62 -9.93 -1.32 -8.75
CA ASP A 62 -9.66 -0.41 -9.85
C ASP A 62 -8.95 -1.12 -11.01
N GLU A 63 -9.34 -0.81 -12.26
CA GLU A 63 -8.62 -1.28 -13.44
C GLU A 63 -7.44 -0.37 -13.75
N MET A 64 -6.22 -0.89 -13.67
CA MET A 64 -5.02 -0.17 -14.04
C MET A 64 -4.37 -0.78 -15.29
N PRO A 65 -3.88 0.03 -16.24
CA PRO A 65 -3.10 -0.49 -17.35
C PRO A 65 -1.78 -1.10 -16.84
N ALA A 66 -1.14 -1.91 -17.69
CA ALA A 66 0.18 -2.43 -17.38
C ALA A 66 1.18 -1.27 -17.18
N LEU A 67 1.83 -1.21 -16.00
CA LEU A 67 2.78 -0.17 -15.62
C LEU A 67 3.99 -0.09 -16.55
N PHE A 68 4.42 -1.22 -17.08
CA PHE A 68 5.48 -1.30 -18.07
C PHE A 68 5.11 -2.33 -19.13
N ARG A 69 5.11 -1.92 -20.39
CA ARG A 69 4.93 -2.85 -21.50
C ARG A 69 6.29 -3.42 -21.91
N VAL A 70 6.46 -4.72 -21.75
CA VAL A 70 7.65 -5.42 -22.25
C VAL A 70 7.33 -5.76 -23.70
N MET A 71 8.22 -5.36 -24.61
CA MET A 71 8.07 -5.63 -26.04
C MET A 71 8.29 -7.12 -26.32
N MET A 72 7.28 -7.94 -26.06
CA MET A 72 7.23 -9.35 -26.41
C MET A 72 6.06 -9.55 -27.38
N PRO A 73 6.32 -9.70 -28.70
CA PRO A 73 5.28 -9.68 -29.73
C PRO A 73 4.15 -10.69 -29.53
N ASP A 74 4.47 -11.85 -28.96
CA ASP A 74 3.56 -12.98 -28.84
C ASP A 74 2.86 -13.05 -27.47
N ILE A 75 3.10 -12.10 -26.58
CA ILE A 75 2.55 -12.12 -25.21
C ILE A 75 1.64 -10.93 -25.00
N THR A 76 0.35 -11.23 -24.81
CA THR A 76 -0.64 -10.22 -24.46
C THR A 76 -0.45 -9.78 -23.02
N GLN A 77 -0.06 -8.52 -22.83
CA GLN A 77 0.06 -7.93 -21.50
C GLN A 77 -1.28 -7.34 -21.06
N HIS A 78 -1.84 -7.90 -19.99
CA HIS A 78 -3.08 -7.45 -19.37
C HIS A 78 -2.81 -6.34 -18.35
N GLY A 79 -3.85 -5.55 -18.05
CA GLY A 79 -3.83 -4.64 -16.92
C GLY A 79 -3.91 -5.37 -15.57
N TYR A 80 -3.95 -4.59 -14.50
CA TYR A 80 -4.07 -5.06 -13.13
C TYR A 80 -5.43 -4.67 -12.54
N ARG A 81 -5.94 -5.51 -11.64
CA ARG A 81 -6.97 -5.13 -10.68
C ARG A 81 -6.25 -4.67 -9.42
N VAL A 82 -6.38 -3.40 -9.09
CA VAL A 82 -5.69 -2.77 -7.95
C VAL A 82 -6.69 -2.57 -6.83
N TYR A 83 -6.22 -2.68 -5.59
CA TYR A 83 -7.05 -2.41 -4.43
C TYR A 83 -7.58 -0.97 -4.51
N PRO A 84 -8.85 -0.71 -4.14
CA PRO A 84 -9.47 0.58 -4.43
C PRO A 84 -8.69 1.73 -3.82
N LEU A 85 -8.50 2.83 -4.58
CA LEU A 85 -7.67 3.94 -4.11
C LEU A 85 -8.16 4.53 -2.78
N VAL A 86 -9.48 4.62 -2.58
CA VAL A 86 -10.07 5.11 -1.33
C VAL A 86 -9.74 4.23 -0.13
N ASP A 87 -9.72 2.92 -0.34
CA ASP A 87 -9.36 1.93 0.68
C ASP A 87 -7.85 1.95 0.94
N HIS A 88 -7.02 2.17 -0.10
CA HIS A 88 -5.57 2.37 0.04
C HIS A 88 -5.23 3.57 0.93
N VAL A 89 -5.91 4.70 0.71
CA VAL A 89 -5.72 5.91 1.53
C VAL A 89 -6.16 5.63 2.96
N ALA A 90 -7.33 5.03 3.17
CA ALA A 90 -7.85 4.70 4.50
C ALA A 90 -6.89 3.77 5.28
N ASP A 91 -6.40 2.71 4.62
CA ASP A 91 -5.45 1.75 5.21
C ASP A 91 -4.16 2.43 5.68
N LYS A 92 -3.62 3.33 4.86
CA LYS A 92 -2.40 4.09 5.18
C LYS A 92 -2.62 5.05 6.34
N VAL A 93 -3.69 5.84 6.30
CA VAL A 93 -4.00 6.79 7.38
C VAL A 93 -4.19 6.03 8.70
N ALA A 94 -5.01 4.97 8.69
CA ALA A 94 -5.26 4.18 9.88
C ALA A 94 -3.97 3.53 10.43
N ALA A 95 -3.10 3.01 9.56
CA ALA A 95 -1.81 2.45 9.97
C ALA A 95 -0.83 3.49 10.54
N ILE A 96 -0.93 4.77 10.16
CA ILE A 96 -0.13 5.87 10.73
C ILE A 96 -0.62 6.20 12.15
N ILE A 97 -1.93 6.26 12.38
CA ILE A 97 -2.50 6.64 13.68
C ILE A 97 -2.59 5.46 14.67
N GLU A 98 -2.55 4.22 14.18
CA GLU A 98 -2.59 3.01 15.01
C GLU A 98 -1.38 2.93 15.95
N ARG A 99 -1.64 2.50 17.19
CA ARG A 99 -0.61 2.24 18.21
C ARG A 99 -0.53 0.75 18.50
N HIS A 100 0.69 0.24 18.64
CA HIS A 100 0.93 -1.16 19.02
C HIS A 100 1.39 -1.22 20.48
N GLY A 101 0.41 -1.28 21.39
CA GLY A 101 0.64 -1.01 22.81
C GLY A 101 1.11 0.44 23.00
N ASP A 102 2.20 0.64 23.72
CA ASP A 102 2.78 1.98 23.93
C ASP A 102 3.67 2.46 22.78
N ARG A 103 3.86 1.64 21.73
CA ARG A 103 4.76 1.99 20.62
C ARG A 103 4.03 2.81 19.56
N PRO A 104 4.51 4.01 19.21
CA PRO A 104 3.98 4.77 18.09
C PRO A 104 4.26 4.04 16.76
N SER A 105 3.38 4.25 15.78
CA SER A 105 3.58 3.73 14.43
C SER A 105 4.90 4.24 13.82
N THR A 106 5.56 3.39 13.05
CA THR A 106 6.76 3.70 12.26
C THR A 106 6.49 3.56 10.76
N ARG A 107 5.23 3.75 10.35
CA ARG A 107 4.78 3.70 8.95
C ARG A 107 5.21 4.94 8.15
N PHE A 108 6.48 5.34 8.24
CA PHE A 108 7.02 6.55 7.62
C PHE A 108 6.76 6.59 6.11
N LYS A 109 6.93 5.43 5.44
CA LYS A 109 6.68 5.28 4.01
C LYS A 109 5.20 5.49 3.64
N ASP A 110 4.26 5.17 4.52
CA ASP A 110 2.84 5.39 4.23
C ASP A 110 2.53 6.89 4.09
N LEU A 111 3.24 7.78 4.80
CA LEU A 111 3.10 9.23 4.61
C LEU A 111 3.66 9.70 3.26
N VAL A 112 4.78 9.13 2.81
CA VAL A 112 5.34 9.38 1.46
C VAL A 112 4.34 8.94 0.39
N ASP A 113 3.77 7.74 0.55
CA ASP A 113 2.78 7.23 -0.41
C ASP A 113 1.50 8.08 -0.41
N LEU A 114 1.05 8.60 0.76
CA LEU A 114 -0.08 9.53 0.84
C LEU A 114 0.20 10.85 0.11
N VAL A 115 1.41 11.41 0.26
CA VAL A 115 1.80 12.61 -0.53
C VAL A 115 1.66 12.30 -2.02
N ALA A 116 2.22 11.18 -2.51
CA ALA A 116 2.12 10.79 -3.91
C ALA A 116 0.67 10.73 -4.39
N ILE A 117 -0.18 9.98 -3.67
CA ILE A 117 -1.59 9.78 -4.01
C ILE A 117 -2.34 11.11 -4.04
N ILE A 118 -2.22 11.94 -3.01
CA ILE A 118 -2.97 13.19 -2.90
C ILE A 118 -2.53 14.21 -3.97
N THR A 119 -1.27 14.15 -4.42
CA THR A 119 -0.77 15.07 -5.45
C THR A 119 -1.10 14.64 -6.88
N GLU A 120 -1.29 13.35 -7.13
CA GLU A 120 -1.42 12.80 -8.48
C GLU A 120 -2.84 12.29 -8.79
N ALA A 121 -3.65 12.03 -7.77
CA ALA A 121 -4.97 11.45 -7.92
C ALA A 121 -6.04 12.23 -7.15
N SER A 122 -7.28 12.05 -7.59
CA SER A 122 -8.47 12.53 -6.90
C SER A 122 -9.39 11.37 -6.59
N VAL A 123 -10.15 11.51 -5.50
CA VAL A 123 -11.15 10.53 -5.06
C VAL A 123 -12.46 11.23 -4.78
N ASP A 124 -13.56 10.49 -4.89
CA ASP A 124 -14.85 10.98 -4.41
C ASP A 124 -14.83 11.13 -2.89
N ALA A 125 -15.24 12.30 -2.40
CA ALA A 125 -15.16 12.61 -0.98
C ALA A 125 -16.12 11.74 -0.13
N GLY A 126 -17.27 11.35 -0.68
CA GLY A 126 -18.23 10.47 0.01
C GLY A 126 -17.68 9.05 0.13
N LEU A 127 -17.13 8.51 -0.95
CA LEU A 127 -16.48 7.20 -0.95
C LEU A 127 -15.26 7.17 -0.02
N GLN A 128 -14.42 8.21 -0.05
CA GLN A 128 -13.26 8.30 0.82
C GLN A 128 -13.63 8.34 2.31
N ARG A 129 -14.72 9.04 2.66
CA ARG A 129 -15.27 9.05 4.03
C ARG A 129 -15.77 7.66 4.46
N ALA A 130 -16.52 6.99 3.60
CA ALA A 130 -17.02 5.64 3.87
C ALA A 130 -15.86 4.65 4.08
N ALA A 131 -14.84 4.70 3.22
CA ALA A 131 -13.62 3.89 3.35
C ALA A 131 -12.89 4.15 4.67
N MET A 132 -12.70 5.43 5.03
CA MET A 132 -12.03 5.83 6.27
C MET A 132 -12.78 5.31 7.51
N HIS A 133 -14.10 5.51 7.57
CA HIS A 133 -14.92 5.01 8.68
C HIS A 133 -14.83 3.48 8.80
N SER A 134 -15.00 2.77 7.67
CA SER A 134 -14.93 1.32 7.62
C SER A 134 -13.59 0.79 8.16
N GLU A 135 -12.47 1.43 7.80
CA GLU A 135 -11.14 0.97 8.17
C GLU A 135 -10.78 1.28 9.63
N VAL A 136 -11.14 2.47 10.11
CA VAL A 136 -11.00 2.88 11.51
C VAL A 136 -11.80 1.94 12.43
N GLU A 137 -13.05 1.65 12.07
CA GLU A 137 -13.92 0.71 12.80
C GLU A 137 -13.30 -0.70 12.81
N ARG A 138 -12.84 -1.18 11.65
CA ARG A 138 -12.22 -2.50 11.50
C ARG A 138 -10.98 -2.67 12.39
N ARG A 139 -10.17 -1.62 12.53
CA ARG A 139 -8.94 -1.63 13.35
C ARG A 139 -9.19 -1.26 14.81
N GLY A 140 -10.37 -0.75 15.15
CA GLY A 140 -10.68 -0.27 16.50
C GLY A 140 -9.85 0.94 16.91
N VAL A 141 -9.45 1.78 15.95
CA VAL A 141 -8.67 3.01 16.20
C VAL A 141 -9.64 4.18 16.35
N VAL A 142 -9.28 5.17 17.15
CA VAL A 142 -10.06 6.41 17.28
C VAL A 142 -9.39 7.48 16.41
N PRO A 143 -10.10 8.07 15.42
CA PRO A 143 -9.56 9.16 14.63
C PRO A 143 -9.27 10.37 15.52
N PRO A 144 -8.14 11.08 15.33
CA PRO A 144 -7.90 12.32 16.04
C PRO A 144 -8.75 13.46 15.45
N ASP A 145 -9.06 14.47 16.26
CA ASP A 145 -9.74 15.71 15.79
C ASP A 145 -8.95 16.39 14.67
N ARG A 146 -7.62 16.25 14.69
CA ARG A 146 -6.72 16.74 13.65
C ARG A 146 -5.64 15.70 13.40
N PHE A 147 -5.44 15.35 12.13
CA PHE A 147 -4.38 14.44 11.74
C PHE A 147 -2.99 15.02 12.07
N ASP A 148 -2.16 14.22 12.72
CA ASP A 148 -0.72 14.38 12.86
C ASP A 148 -0.07 12.99 13.02
N VAL A 149 1.24 12.93 12.90
CA VAL A 149 2.01 11.71 13.15
C VAL A 149 2.09 11.41 14.65
N PRO A 150 2.18 10.14 15.07
CA PRO A 150 2.07 9.76 16.48
C PRO A 150 3.27 10.18 17.36
N ASP A 151 4.42 10.49 16.76
CA ASP A 151 5.62 10.99 17.44
C ASP A 151 6.49 11.82 16.47
N ARG A 152 6.39 13.15 16.53
CA ARG A 152 7.12 14.02 15.59
C ARG A 152 8.64 13.83 15.63
N ALA A 153 9.23 13.63 16.81
CA ALA A 153 10.69 13.51 16.93
C ALA A 153 11.20 12.23 16.24
N LEU A 154 10.49 11.12 16.42
CA LEU A 154 10.78 9.86 15.73
C LEU A 154 10.54 9.97 14.22
N TRP A 155 9.45 10.62 13.84
CA TRP A 155 9.00 10.72 12.45
C TRP A 155 9.84 11.65 11.59
N GLU A 156 10.43 12.71 12.15
CA GLU A 156 11.29 13.64 11.40
C GLU A 156 12.43 12.90 10.69
N MET A 157 13.16 12.06 11.45
CA MET A 157 14.25 11.26 10.93
C MET A 157 13.76 10.09 10.06
N GLY A 158 12.66 9.45 10.45
CA GLY A 158 12.07 8.32 9.73
C GLY A 158 11.58 8.70 8.35
N TYR A 159 10.77 9.75 8.28
CA TYR A 159 10.22 10.31 7.05
C TYR A 159 11.32 10.76 6.10
N LYS A 160 12.30 11.55 6.58
CA LYS A 160 13.38 12.04 5.74
C LYS A 160 14.13 10.92 5.00
N ARG A 161 14.37 9.78 5.67
CA ARG A 161 15.02 8.61 5.05
C ARG A 161 14.17 7.98 3.94
N GLU A 162 12.85 7.88 4.15
CA GLU A 162 11.94 7.33 3.14
C GLU A 162 11.72 8.30 1.97
N ALA A 163 11.57 9.60 2.26
CA ALA A 163 11.43 10.64 1.24
C ALA A 163 12.66 10.68 0.31
N GLN A 164 13.88 10.56 0.85
CA GLN A 164 15.12 10.48 0.05
C GLN A 164 15.21 9.27 -0.89
N ARG A 165 14.45 8.20 -0.60
CA ARG A 165 14.37 7.00 -1.45
C ARG A 165 13.22 7.05 -2.44
N SER A 166 12.34 8.04 -2.31
CA SER A 166 11.21 8.26 -3.21
C SER A 166 11.63 9.05 -4.45
N LEU A 167 10.77 9.03 -5.46
CA LEU A 167 10.91 9.85 -6.67
C LEU A 167 10.07 11.15 -6.58
N LEU A 168 9.53 11.47 -5.40
CA LEU A 168 8.67 12.64 -5.24
C LEU A 168 9.47 13.93 -5.44
N PRO A 169 8.96 14.87 -6.24
CA PRO A 169 9.63 16.15 -6.47
C PRO A 169 9.39 17.15 -5.32
N LEU A 170 8.53 16.81 -4.35
CA LEU A 170 8.08 17.68 -3.26
C LEU A 170 8.02 16.92 -1.93
N ALA A 171 7.73 17.63 -0.84
CA ALA A 171 7.64 17.08 0.52
C ALA A 171 8.92 16.37 0.97
N SER A 172 10.04 17.07 0.89
CA SER A 172 11.35 16.58 1.32
C SER A 172 11.50 16.52 2.85
N THR A 173 10.66 17.28 3.57
CA THR A 173 10.61 17.32 5.03
C THR A 173 9.26 16.84 5.57
N LEU A 174 9.21 16.47 6.85
CA LEU A 174 7.98 16.03 7.50
C LEU A 174 6.92 17.14 7.49
N ASP A 175 7.31 18.38 7.79
CA ASP A 175 6.37 19.51 7.81
C ASP A 175 5.79 19.81 6.41
N GLU A 176 6.58 19.71 5.35
CA GLU A 176 6.08 19.83 3.97
C GLU A 176 5.09 18.72 3.64
N ALA A 177 5.38 17.48 4.04
CA ALA A 177 4.50 16.34 3.83
C ALA A 177 3.15 16.51 4.56
N LEU A 178 3.21 16.91 5.84
CA LEU A 178 2.04 17.20 6.64
C LEU A 178 1.26 18.39 6.09
N GLY A 179 1.93 19.39 5.51
CA GLY A 179 1.28 20.50 4.81
C GLY A 179 0.43 20.06 3.62
N VAL A 180 0.84 19.01 2.91
CA VAL A 180 0.07 18.42 1.80
C VAL A 180 -1.04 17.50 2.30
N VAL A 181 -0.72 16.63 3.26
CA VAL A 181 -1.59 15.49 3.62
C VAL A 181 -2.68 15.90 4.63
N THR A 182 -2.36 16.75 5.60
CA THR A 182 -3.27 17.10 6.71
C THR A 182 -4.57 17.76 6.24
N PRO A 183 -4.58 18.74 5.29
CA PRO A 183 -5.81 19.35 4.83
C PRO A 183 -6.78 18.34 4.19
N PHE A 184 -6.25 17.40 3.41
CA PHE A 184 -7.03 16.35 2.78
C PHE A 184 -7.67 15.43 3.84
N ILE A 185 -6.86 14.94 4.79
CA ILE A 185 -7.34 13.99 5.80
C ILE A 185 -8.35 14.66 6.75
N ASN A 186 -8.09 15.89 7.21
CA ASN A 186 -9.02 16.58 8.10
C ASN A 186 -10.37 16.83 7.40
N ALA A 187 -10.39 17.18 6.11
CA ALA A 187 -11.64 17.33 5.37
C ALA A 187 -12.45 16.01 5.26
N VAL A 188 -11.79 14.85 5.36
CA VAL A 188 -12.44 13.54 5.43
C VAL A 188 -12.99 13.30 6.84
N PHE A 189 -12.26 13.67 7.90
CA PHE A 189 -12.72 13.52 9.29
C PHE A 189 -13.83 14.50 9.70
N ASP A 190 -13.77 15.76 9.27
CA ASP A 190 -14.71 16.83 9.64
C ASP A 190 -16.13 16.64 9.04
N GLY A 191 -16.28 15.72 8.08
CA GLY A 191 -17.54 15.51 7.34
C GLY A 191 -18.59 14.65 8.04
N THR A 192 -18.57 14.56 9.37
CA THR A 192 -19.63 13.95 10.20
C THR A 192 -20.80 14.90 10.46
#